data_AF-A0A1M4NBQ3-F1
#
_entry.id   AF-A0A1M4NBQ3-F1
#
_cell.length_a   1.000
_cell.length_b   1.000
_cell.length_c   1.000
_cell.angle_alpha   90.00
_cell.angle_beta   90.00
_cell.angle_gamma   90.00
#
_symmetry.space_group_name_H-M   'P 1'
#
loop_
_entity.id
_entity.type
_entity.pdbx_description
1 polymer ?
#
loop_
_entity_poly.entity_id
_entity_poly.type
_entity_poly.pdbx_seq_one_letter_code
_entity_poly.pdbx_strand_id
1 'polypeptide(L)'
;MKQLIIIEFKNCIRSKKFQMTFSVMYLLSLISFFINCERYYGYHLSSVRSAHQVDIIRSLASRTIIDLLIIALPLVAFMINSDSFFRDYNTGVYKNIITRVNKKSYLLAKVLVTFILTFITFF
;
A
#
# COMPACT_ATOMS: atom_id res chain seq x y z
N MET A 1 11.23 -19.98 -9.58
CA MET A 1 10.39 -18.74 -9.56
C MET A 1 9.60 -18.61 -8.26
N LYS A 2 8.80 -19.62 -7.86
CA LYS A 2 7.99 -19.61 -6.62
C LYS A 2 8.76 -19.19 -5.36
N GLN A 3 9.92 -19.80 -5.09
CA GLN A 3 10.73 -19.47 -3.91
C GLN A 3 11.23 -18.01 -3.92
N LEU A 4 11.56 -17.46 -5.10
CA LEU A 4 12.04 -16.08 -5.22
C LEU A 4 10.93 -15.07 -4.94
N ILE A 5 9.71 -15.36 -5.39
CA ILE A 5 8.52 -14.57 -5.07
C ILE A 5 8.26 -14.57 -3.55
N ILE A 6 8.34 -15.74 -2.90
CA ILE A 6 8.11 -15.85 -1.45
C ILE A 6 9.15 -15.04 -0.66
N ILE A 7 10.43 -15.09 -1.06
CA ILE A 7 11.50 -14.32 -0.42
C ILE A 7 11.26 -12.81 -0.59
N GLU A 8 10.97 -12.35 -1.82
CA GLU A 8 10.68 -10.95 -2.08
C GLU A 8 9.46 -10.46 -1.30
N PHE A 9 8.39 -11.25 -1.22
CA PHE A 9 7.19 -10.92 -0.47
C PHE A 9 7.48 -10.74 1.02
N LYS A 10 8.24 -11.68 1.61
CA LYS A 10 8.67 -11.62 3.01
C LYS A 10 9.59 -10.42 3.28
N ASN A 11 10.50 -10.12 2.36
CA ASN A 11 11.40 -8.97 2.47
C ASN A 11 10.64 -7.64 2.39
N CYS A 12 9.63 -7.55 1.52
CA CYS A 12 8.82 -6.35 1.39
C CYS A 12 7.96 -6.13 2.65
N ILE A 13 7.24 -7.13 3.14
CA ILE A 13 6.39 -7.01 4.34
C ILE A 13 7.19 -6.65 5.60
N ARG A 14 8.42 -7.17 5.70
CA ARG A 14 9.31 -6.88 6.84
C ARG A 14 10.06 -5.55 6.71
N SER A 15 9.95 -4.88 5.56
CA SER A 15 10.54 -3.56 5.36
C SER A 15 9.84 -2.53 6.25
N LYS A 16 10.62 -1.78 7.02
CA LYS A 16 10.08 -0.67 7.84
C LYS A 16 9.31 0.35 6.99
N LYS A 17 9.72 0.55 5.73
CA LYS A 17 9.05 1.45 4.79
C LYS A 17 7.63 0.97 4.49
N PHE A 18 7.48 -0.28 4.08
CA PHE A 18 6.17 -0.88 3.85
C PHE A 18 5.29 -0.84 5.10
N GLN A 19 5.82 -1.23 6.27
CA GLN A 19 5.07 -1.22 7.53
C GLN A 19 4.59 0.18 7.90
N MET A 20 5.44 1.18 7.75
CA MET A 20 5.08 2.59 7.99
C MET A 20 4.00 3.04 7.01
N THR A 21 4.19 2.78 5.71
CA THR A 21 3.22 3.14 4.68
C THR A 21 1.85 2.49 4.93
N PHE A 22 1.82 1.19 5.16
CA PHE A 22 0.60 0.44 5.45
C PHE A 22 -0.10 0.95 6.72
N SER A 23 0.67 1.23 7.78
CA SER A 23 0.11 1.75 9.04
C SER A 23 -0.53 3.13 8.87
N VAL A 24 0.10 4.02 8.09
CA VAL A 24 -0.44 5.35 7.78
C VAL A 24 -1.75 5.22 7.00
N MET A 25 -1.79 4.38 5.97
CA MET A 25 -3.01 4.15 5.17
C MET A 25 -4.14 3.59 6.04
N TYR A 26 -3.83 2.63 6.92
CA TYR A 26 -4.80 2.07 7.85
C TYR A 26 -5.34 3.12 8.84
N LEU A 27 -4.47 3.95 9.42
CA LEU A 27 -4.88 5.04 10.31
C LEU A 27 -5.75 6.08 9.61
N LEU A 28 -5.43 6.45 8.36
CA LEU A 28 -6.26 7.36 7.58
C LEU A 28 -7.68 6.79 7.37
N SER A 29 -7.80 5.48 7.12
CA SER A 29 -9.09 4.80 7.03
C SER A 29 -9.89 4.88 8.33
N LEU A 30 -9.25 4.69 9.48
CA LEU A 30 -9.92 4.82 10.78
C LEU A 30 -10.34 6.27 11.05
N ILE A 31 -9.48 7.25 10.77
CA ILE A 31 -9.77 8.67 10.96
C ILE A 31 -10.98 9.10 10.11
N SER A 32 -11.01 8.70 8.83
CA SER A 32 -12.16 8.99 7.97
C SER A 32 -13.44 8.36 8.51
N PHE A 33 -13.39 7.13 9.04
CA PHE A 33 -14.55 6.52 9.68
C PHE A 33 -15.05 7.34 10.88
N PHE A 34 -14.17 7.75 11.79
CA PHE A 34 -14.55 8.56 12.95
C PHE A 34 -15.13 9.93 12.57
N ILE A 35 -14.57 10.61 11.57
CA ILE A 35 -15.11 11.88 11.05
C ILE A 35 -16.55 11.69 10.55
N ASN A 36 -16.81 10.58 9.87
CA ASN A 36 -18.15 10.26 9.41
C ASN A 36 -19.10 9.93 10.58
N CYS A 37 -18.64 9.20 11.59
CA CYS A 37 -19.43 8.93 12.79
C CYS A 37 -19.80 10.22 13.52
N GLU A 38 -18.87 11.16 13.69
CA GLU A 38 -19.13 12.46 14.32
C GLU A 38 -20.17 13.26 13.52
N ARG A 39 -20.04 13.29 12.18
CA ARG A 39 -20.94 14.05 11.31
C ARG A 39 -22.39 13.58 11.34
N TYR A 40 -22.62 12.27 11.47
CA TYR A 40 -23.96 11.69 11.51
C TYR A 40 -24.44 11.39 12.94
N TYR A 41 -23.68 11.78 13.97
CA TYR A 41 -24.08 11.57 15.36
C TYR A 41 -25.35 12.39 15.68
N GLY A 42 -26.37 11.73 16.23
CA GLY A 42 -27.65 12.36 16.60
C GLY A 42 -28.65 12.58 15.46
N TYR A 43 -28.30 12.21 14.21
CA TYR A 43 -29.23 12.25 13.09
C TYR A 43 -30.16 11.04 13.08
N HIS A 44 -31.39 11.21 12.56
CA HIS A 44 -32.31 10.09 12.35
C HIS A 44 -31.71 9.08 11.36
N LEU A 45 -31.93 7.78 11.59
CA LEU A 45 -31.42 6.71 10.72
C LEU A 45 -31.74 6.91 9.23
N SER A 46 -32.89 7.51 8.92
CA SER A 46 -33.30 7.82 7.54
C SER A 46 -32.39 8.82 6.82
N SER A 47 -31.65 9.64 7.58
CA SER A 47 -30.69 10.62 7.06
C SER A 47 -29.23 10.11 7.06
N VAL A 48 -28.98 8.94 7.65
CA VAL A 48 -27.67 8.29 7.61
C VAL A 48 -27.51 7.61 6.26
N ARG A 49 -26.45 7.99 5.53
CA ARG A 49 -26.16 7.41 4.21
C ARG A 49 -25.69 5.96 4.35
N SER A 50 -25.99 5.14 3.36
CA SER A 50 -25.54 3.74 3.31
C SER A 50 -24.02 3.64 3.37
N ALA A 51 -23.45 2.62 4.01
CA ALA A 51 -22.00 2.42 4.16
C ALA A 51 -21.20 2.59 2.85
N HIS A 52 -21.76 2.17 1.71
CA HIS A 52 -21.17 2.34 0.37
C HIS A 52 -21.00 3.80 -0.11
N GLN A 53 -21.69 4.74 0.52
CA GLN A 53 -21.60 6.19 0.25
C GLN A 53 -20.79 6.93 1.30
N VAL A 54 -20.37 6.25 2.37
CA VAL A 54 -19.61 6.80 3.50
C VAL A 54 -18.22 6.15 3.60
N ASP A 55 -17.77 5.54 2.51
CA ASP A 55 -16.45 4.98 2.37
C ASP A 55 -15.39 6.09 2.25
N ILE A 56 -14.12 5.71 2.41
CA ILE A 56 -13.02 6.66 2.29
C ILE A 56 -13.01 7.34 0.93
N ILE A 57 -13.46 6.67 -0.14
CA ILE A 57 -13.34 7.12 -1.54
C ILE A 57 -14.49 8.06 -1.94
N ARG A 58 -15.67 7.95 -1.33
CA ARG A 58 -16.88 8.69 -1.77
C ARG A 58 -17.51 9.53 -0.69
N SER A 59 -17.05 9.44 0.56
CA SER A 59 -17.56 10.28 1.62
C SER A 59 -17.32 11.77 1.32
N LEU A 60 -18.40 12.55 1.39
CA LEU A 60 -18.37 14.01 1.32
C LEU A 60 -17.74 14.64 2.56
N ALA A 61 -17.70 13.92 3.69
CA ALA A 61 -17.16 14.45 4.95
C ALA A 61 -15.63 14.40 5.00
N SER A 62 -15.02 13.39 4.37
CA SER A 62 -13.58 13.21 4.31
C SER A 62 -12.97 13.57 2.97
N ARG A 63 -13.64 14.42 2.17
CA ARG A 63 -13.22 14.75 0.79
C ARG A 63 -11.81 15.32 0.73
N THR A 64 -11.45 16.19 1.68
CA THR A 64 -10.11 16.77 1.80
C THR A 64 -9.01 15.71 2.01
N ILE A 65 -9.34 14.61 2.71
CA ILE A 65 -8.40 13.50 2.95
C ILE A 65 -8.14 12.75 1.63
N ILE A 66 -9.18 12.55 0.82
CA ILE A 66 -9.08 11.88 -0.49
C ILE A 66 -8.24 12.71 -1.46
N ASP A 67 -8.49 14.02 -1.55
CA ASP A 67 -7.78 14.88 -2.49
C ASP A 67 -6.27 14.89 -2.18
N LEU A 68 -5.92 14.95 -0.89
CA LEU A 68 -4.55 14.77 -0.42
C LEU A 68 -3.99 13.38 -0.76
N LEU A 69 -4.77 12.32 -0.55
CA LEU A 69 -4.37 10.95 -0.86
C LEU A 69 -4.10 10.76 -2.36
N ILE A 70 -4.93 11.32 -3.23
CA ILE A 70 -4.79 11.25 -4.70
C ILE A 70 -3.49 11.92 -5.15
N ILE A 71 -3.14 13.06 -4.56
CA ILE A 71 -1.89 13.76 -4.85
C ILE A 71 -0.69 12.97 -4.30
N ALA A 72 -0.82 12.38 -3.11
CA ALA A 72 0.25 11.63 -2.45
C ALA A 72 0.42 10.19 -2.98
N LEU A 73 -0.58 9.64 -3.67
CA LEU A 73 -0.65 8.24 -4.14
C LEU A 73 0.61 7.78 -4.90
N PRO A 74 1.15 8.55 -5.87
CA PRO A 74 2.39 8.18 -6.56
C PRO A 74 3.60 8.08 -5.61
N LEU A 75 3.69 8.98 -4.61
CA LEU A 75 4.76 8.97 -3.62
C LEU A 75 4.65 7.76 -2.69
N VAL A 76 3.43 7.46 -2.23
CA VAL A 76 3.12 6.31 -1.37
C VAL A 76 3.43 5.00 -2.10
N ALA A 77 3.05 4.89 -3.38
CA ALA A 77 3.37 3.73 -4.21
C ALA A 77 4.88 3.54 -4.40
N PHE A 78 5.63 4.64 -4.61
CA PHE A 78 7.08 4.60 -4.70
C PHE A 78 7.75 4.14 -3.40
N MET A 79 7.21 4.51 -2.24
CA MET A 79 7.80 4.15 -0.94
C MET A 79 7.74 2.65 -0.60
N ILE A 80 6.79 1.90 -1.18
CA ILE A 80 6.51 0.51 -0.78
C ILE A 80 7.70 -0.42 -1.08
N ASN A 81 8.24 -0.39 -2.30
CA ASN A 81 9.28 -1.36 -2.71
C ASN A 81 10.22 -0.87 -3.83
N SER A 82 10.30 0.44 -4.10
CA SER A 82 11.14 0.99 -5.18
C SER A 82 12.64 0.76 -4.95
N ASP A 83 13.07 0.67 -3.69
CA ASP A 83 14.48 0.50 -3.31
C ASP A 83 14.94 -0.96 -3.32
N SER A 84 14.05 -1.91 -3.58
CA SER A 84 14.35 -3.35 -3.50
C SER A 84 15.52 -3.77 -4.40
N PHE A 85 15.56 -3.27 -5.63
CA PHE A 85 16.68 -3.55 -6.55
C PHE A 85 17.98 -2.88 -6.09
N PHE A 86 17.90 -1.62 -5.68
CA PHE A 86 19.07 -0.85 -5.24
C PHE A 86 19.69 -1.45 -3.97
N ARG A 87 18.85 -1.93 -3.05
CA ARG A 87 19.27 -2.64 -1.83
C ARG A 87 20.04 -3.91 -2.16
N ASP A 88 19.55 -4.74 -3.07
CA ASP A 88 20.22 -5.98 -3.45
C ASP A 88 21.55 -5.72 -4.17
N TYR A 89 21.61 -4.63 -4.95
CA TYR A 89 22.84 -4.21 -5.63
C TYR A 89 23.90 -3.76 -4.63
N ASN A 90 23.55 -2.87 -3.69
CA ASN A 90 24.49 -2.32 -2.71
C ASN A 90 24.95 -3.34 -1.67
N THR A 91 24.09 -4.29 -1.30
CA THR A 91 24.45 -5.37 -0.36
C THR A 91 25.28 -6.48 -1.02
N GLY A 92 25.50 -6.41 -2.33
CA GLY A 92 26.24 -7.43 -3.09
C GLY A 92 25.47 -8.74 -3.30
N VAL A 93 24.27 -8.88 -2.70
CA VAL A 93 23.42 -10.07 -2.79
C VAL A 93 22.98 -10.31 -4.25
N TYR A 94 22.82 -9.25 -5.04
CA TYR A 94 22.45 -9.34 -6.45
C TYR A 94 23.34 -10.31 -7.24
N LYS A 95 24.68 -10.29 -7.03
CA LYS A 95 25.62 -11.19 -7.73
C LYS A 95 25.34 -12.66 -7.42
N ASN A 96 24.99 -12.97 -6.18
CA ASN A 96 24.65 -14.33 -5.75
C ASN A 96 23.29 -14.81 -6.29
N ILE A 97 22.36 -13.88 -6.54
CA ILE A 97 21.05 -14.22 -7.11
C ILE A 97 21.17 -14.50 -8.61
N ILE A 98 21.87 -13.63 -9.37
CA ILE A 98 21.95 -13.77 -10.84
C ILE A 98 22.75 -14.99 -11.30
N THR A 99 23.66 -15.49 -10.47
CA THR A 99 24.43 -16.71 -10.77
C THR A 99 23.58 -17.98 -10.65
N ARG A 100 22.46 -17.91 -9.93
CA ARG A 100 21.54 -19.04 -9.69
C ARG A 100 20.21 -18.92 -10.42
N VAL A 101 19.84 -17.71 -10.87
CA VAL A 101 18.54 -17.42 -11.48
C VAL A 101 18.70 -16.46 -12.65
N ASN A 102 17.96 -16.73 -13.74
CA ASN A 102 17.87 -15.83 -14.88
C ASN A 102 17.41 -14.41 -14.47
N LYS A 103 18.10 -13.39 -14.99
CA LYS A 103 17.80 -11.97 -14.75
C LYS A 103 16.33 -11.61 -15.03
N LYS A 104 15.74 -12.13 -16.11
CA LYS A 104 14.33 -11.91 -16.46
C LYS A 104 13.38 -12.38 -15.36
N SER A 105 13.60 -13.59 -14.84
CA SER A 105 12.77 -14.17 -13.77
C SER A 105 12.90 -13.41 -12.45
N TYR A 106 14.08 -12.86 -12.16
CA TYR A 106 14.32 -12.02 -10.99
C TYR A 106 13.55 -10.68 -11.09
N LEU A 107 13.66 -9.99 -12.23
CA LEU A 107 12.94 -8.72 -12.44
C LEU A 107 11.42 -8.92 -12.42
N LEU A 108 10.91 -9.96 -13.09
CA LEU A 108 9.48 -10.28 -13.09
C LEU A 108 8.95 -10.53 -11.68
N ALA A 109 9.68 -11.26 -10.84
CA ALA A 109 9.26 -11.51 -9.47
C ALA A 109 9.17 -10.23 -8.64
N LYS A 110 10.13 -9.30 -8.79
CA LYS A 110 10.05 -7.99 -8.11
C LYS A 110 8.85 -7.18 -8.58
N VAL A 111 8.62 -7.11 -9.89
CA VAL A 111 7.47 -6.38 -10.45
C VAL A 111 6.16 -6.96 -9.94
N LEU A 112 6.00 -8.29 -9.97
CA LEU A 112 4.79 -8.97 -9.47
C LEU A 112 4.56 -8.70 -7.98
N VAL A 113 5.59 -8.84 -7.15
CA VAL A 113 5.47 -8.62 -5.70
C VAL A 113 5.14 -7.17 -5.40
N THR A 114 5.81 -6.21 -6.05
CA THR A 114 5.51 -4.78 -5.88
C THR A 114 4.07 -4.49 -6.30
N PHE A 115 3.63 -4.98 -7.46
CA PHE A 115 2.27 -4.77 -7.95
C PHE A 115 1.21 -5.32 -6.97
N ILE A 116 1.36 -6.58 -6.53
CA ILE A 116 0.42 -7.22 -5.59
C ILE A 116 0.36 -6.46 -4.27
N LEU A 117 1.51 -6.08 -3.70
CA LEU A 117 1.55 -5.38 -2.41
C LEU A 117 1.05 -3.94 -2.51
N THR A 118 1.32 -3.24 -3.61
CA THR A 118 0.74 -1.91 -3.85
C THR A 118 -0.78 -2.01 -3.95
N PHE A 119 -1.30 -3.01 -4.67
CA PHE A 119 -2.74 -3.22 -4.78
C PHE A 119 -3.38 -3.46 -3.41
N ILE A 120 -2.84 -4.38 -2.61
CA ILE A 120 -3.33 -4.67 -1.24
C ILE A 120 -3.23 -3.45 -0.29
N THR A 121 -2.27 -2.56 -0.51
CA THR A 121 -2.11 -1.38 0.35
C THR A 121 -3.17 -0.31 0.06
N PHE A 122 -3.65 -0.23 -1.18
CA PHE A 122 -4.59 0.81 -1.61
C PHE A 122 -6.04 0.34 -1.70
N PHE A 123 -6.28 -0.96 -1.95
CA PHE A 123 -7.59 -1.57 -2.13
C PHE A 123 -7.83 -2.65 -1.06
#